data_AF-A0AAU9JJ80-F1
#
_entry.id   AF-A0AAU9JJ80-F1
#
_cell.length_a   1.000
_cell.length_b   1.000
_cell.length_c   1.000
_cell.angle_alpha   90.00
_cell.angle_beta   90.00
_cell.angle_gamma   90.00
#
_symmetry.space_group_name_H-M   'P 1'
#
loop_
_entity.id
_entity.type
_entity.pdbx_description
1 polymer ?
#
loop_
_entity_poly.entity_id
_entity_poly.type
_entity_poly.pdbx_seq_one_letter_code
_entity_poly.pdbx_strand_id
1 'polypeptide(L)'
;MAYDKPAENPVILNHRDIGAAGFQTSLPNSVERMWMVGRAINFDFTNYNKFYSNPDKGTKNRYLKNFMRFIDSPINYVFWHTLPYWQTGKFKFLIAWWMVTYGGVFIISGRLRTQAAAMDAGESTYKGHTMWEFPVETYSQSKMMTFYFHDHEYNGDKGKISQKAALPSQKFCRLNNYVRDQNFRKYFAHRERREVDPFTGAPKK
;
A
#
# COMPACT_ATOMS: atom_id res chain seq x y z
N MET A 1 66.45 29.39 -15.88
CA MET A 1 65.07 29.29 -15.36
C MET A 1 64.73 27.82 -15.34
N ALA A 2 64.80 27.21 -14.15
CA ALA A 2 64.43 25.81 -13.99
C ALA A 2 62.92 25.70 -14.22
N TYR A 3 62.53 24.86 -15.17
CA TYR A 3 61.15 24.39 -15.25
C TYR A 3 60.90 23.56 -13.99
N ASP A 4 60.09 24.08 -13.08
CA ASP A 4 59.54 23.28 -12.00
C ASP A 4 58.74 22.14 -12.64
N LYS A 5 59.32 20.95 -12.59
CA LYS A 5 58.60 19.72 -12.92
C LYS A 5 57.38 19.65 -11.99
N PRO A 6 56.14 19.50 -12.50
CA PRO A 6 55.02 19.17 -11.63
C PRO A 6 55.36 17.88 -10.90
N ALA A 7 55.15 17.88 -9.59
CA ALA A 7 55.55 16.81 -8.67
C ALA A 7 55.32 15.41 -9.27
N GLU A 8 56.40 14.60 -9.35
CA GLU A 8 56.45 13.25 -9.92
C GLU A 8 55.63 12.20 -9.16
N ASN A 9 54.87 12.61 -8.15
CA ASN A 9 53.79 11.80 -7.62
C ASN A 9 52.47 12.42 -8.08
N PRO A 10 51.75 11.83 -9.06
CA PRO A 10 50.31 12.03 -9.03
C PRO A 10 49.92 11.59 -7.63
N VAL A 11 49.27 12.47 -6.86
CA VAL A 11 48.40 11.98 -5.80
C VAL A 11 47.53 10.99 -6.53
N ILE A 12 47.83 9.69 -6.38
CA ILE A 12 46.98 8.62 -6.87
C ILE A 12 45.76 8.79 -6.00
N LEU A 13 44.88 9.68 -6.44
CA LEU A 13 43.51 9.79 -6.00
C LEU A 13 42.95 8.44 -6.40
N ASN A 14 43.12 7.47 -5.50
CA ASN A 14 42.51 6.16 -5.58
C ASN A 14 41.03 6.41 -5.86
N HIS A 15 40.71 6.29 -7.15
CA HIS A 15 39.52 6.69 -7.88
C HIS A 15 38.38 7.27 -7.03
N ARG A 16 38.42 8.57 -6.74
CA ARG A 16 37.20 9.34 -6.48
C ARG A 16 36.53 9.56 -7.83
N ASP A 17 35.26 9.19 -7.95
CA ASP A 17 34.48 9.46 -9.15
C ASP A 17 34.57 10.95 -9.50
N ILE A 18 34.82 11.24 -10.78
CA ILE A 18 34.99 12.57 -11.33
C ILE A 18 33.62 13.23 -11.61
N GLY A 19 32.52 12.50 -11.37
CA GLY A 19 31.16 12.95 -11.59
C GLY A 19 30.70 12.76 -13.04
N ALA A 20 31.45 11.98 -13.82
CA ALA A 20 31.08 11.53 -15.15
C ALA A 20 30.05 10.40 -15.09
N ALA A 21 30.14 9.53 -14.07
CA ALA A 21 29.13 8.51 -13.83
C ALA A 21 27.83 9.16 -13.31
N GLY A 22 26.73 9.03 -14.06
CA GLY A 22 25.46 9.67 -13.69
C GLY A 22 25.36 11.15 -14.07
N PHE A 23 26.14 11.59 -15.06
CA PHE A 23 26.04 12.93 -15.62
C PHE A 23 24.62 13.24 -16.14
N GLN A 24 24.07 14.39 -15.77
CA GLN A 24 22.72 14.81 -16.15
C GLN A 24 22.80 15.87 -17.23
N THR A 25 22.49 15.47 -18.46
CA THR A 25 22.51 16.35 -19.65
C THR A 25 21.35 17.33 -19.69
N SER A 26 20.25 17.03 -19.02
CA SER A 26 19.00 17.81 -19.06
C SER A 26 19.00 19.08 -18.19
N LEU A 27 20.04 19.30 -17.39
CA LEU A 27 20.12 20.48 -16.55
C LEU A 27 20.58 21.70 -17.36
N PRO A 28 20.08 22.91 -17.04
CA PRO A 28 20.47 24.13 -17.74
C PRO A 28 21.96 24.44 -17.59
N ASN A 29 22.59 23.96 -16.51
CA ASN A 29 24.02 24.13 -16.25
C ASN A 29 24.86 22.89 -16.62
N SER A 30 24.39 22.07 -17.57
CA SER A 30 25.09 20.85 -17.97
C SER A 30 26.47 21.16 -18.56
N VAL A 31 26.61 22.25 -19.31
CA VAL A 31 27.89 22.67 -19.92
C VAL A 31 28.92 23.00 -18.84
N GLU A 32 28.58 23.80 -17.83
CA GLU A 32 29.49 24.15 -16.73
C GLU A 32 29.91 22.90 -15.94
N ARG A 33 28.98 21.96 -15.73
CA ARG A 33 29.29 20.67 -15.08
C ARG A 33 30.24 19.83 -15.92
N MET A 34 30.07 19.82 -17.24
CA MET A 34 30.99 19.13 -18.15
C MET A 34 32.38 19.77 -18.13
N TRP A 35 32.45 21.10 -18.05
CA TRP A 35 33.70 21.83 -17.85
C TRP A 35 34.41 21.46 -16.54
N MET A 36 33.66 21.24 -15.45
CA MET A 36 34.24 20.76 -14.18
C MET A 36 34.80 19.34 -14.30
N VAL A 37 34.09 18.44 -14.99
CA VAL A 37 34.58 17.08 -15.30
C VAL A 37 35.87 17.17 -16.14
N GLY A 38 35.89 18.03 -17.16
CA GLY A 38 37.06 18.29 -18.01
C GLY A 38 38.25 18.83 -17.21
N ARG A 39 38.03 19.77 -16.29
CA ARG A 39 39.06 20.28 -15.38
C ARG A 39 39.61 19.19 -14.47
N ALA A 40 38.75 18.32 -13.94
CA ALA A 40 39.16 17.25 -13.03
C ALA A 40 40.03 16.17 -13.72
N ILE A 41 39.91 16.01 -15.05
CA ILE A 41 40.81 15.18 -15.86
C ILE A 41 41.94 15.98 -16.52
N ASN A 42 42.13 17.25 -16.15
CA ASN A 42 43.09 18.18 -16.78
C ASN A 42 42.97 18.27 -18.31
N PHE A 43 41.75 18.10 -18.85
CA PHE A 43 41.45 18.02 -20.28
C PHE A 43 42.26 16.92 -21.02
N ASP A 44 42.76 15.91 -20.32
CA ASP A 44 43.43 14.74 -20.91
C ASP A 44 42.38 13.72 -21.41
N PHE A 45 41.71 14.09 -22.51
CA PHE A 45 40.67 13.26 -23.12
C PHE A 45 41.22 12.02 -23.82
N THR A 46 42.49 12.00 -24.21
CA THR A 46 43.10 10.89 -24.95
C THR A 46 43.31 9.68 -24.03
N ASN A 47 43.62 9.90 -22.76
CA ASN A 47 43.81 8.82 -21.78
C ASN A 47 42.61 8.58 -20.87
N TYR A 48 41.46 9.21 -21.14
CA TYR A 48 40.27 9.15 -20.30
C TYR A 48 39.87 7.71 -19.93
N ASN A 49 39.73 6.87 -20.95
CA ASN A 49 39.30 5.47 -20.78
C ASN A 49 40.33 4.60 -20.04
N LYS A 50 41.61 4.98 -20.04
CA LYS A 50 42.69 4.21 -19.43
C LYS A 50 42.83 4.49 -17.94
N PHE A 51 42.68 5.75 -17.53
CA PHE A 51 42.94 6.17 -16.15
C PHE A 51 41.67 6.50 -15.35
N TYR A 52 40.55 6.82 -16.01
CA TYR A 52 39.39 7.43 -15.36
C TYR A 52 38.06 6.69 -15.61
N SER A 53 38.08 5.54 -16.29
CA SER A 53 36.89 4.75 -16.64
C SER A 53 36.29 3.91 -15.50
N ASN A 54 36.73 4.10 -14.27
CA ASN A 54 36.23 3.29 -13.16
C ASN A 54 34.78 3.66 -12.82
N PRO A 55 33.88 2.67 -12.65
CA PRO A 55 32.50 2.93 -12.27
C PRO A 55 32.44 3.49 -10.84
N ASP A 56 31.45 4.35 -10.58
CA ASP A 56 31.22 4.89 -9.24
C ASP A 56 30.79 3.79 -8.26
N LYS A 57 31.74 3.35 -7.44
CA LYS A 57 31.51 2.35 -6.39
C LYS A 57 30.53 2.83 -5.31
N GLY A 58 30.34 4.15 -5.15
CA GLY A 58 29.42 4.75 -4.18
C GLY A 58 27.94 4.51 -4.49
N THR A 59 27.61 4.35 -5.77
CA THR A 59 26.23 4.02 -6.20
C THR A 59 25.88 2.54 -6.04
N LYS A 60 26.84 1.67 -5.69
CA LYS A 60 26.59 0.24 -5.50
C LYS A 60 25.53 0.02 -4.43
N ASN A 61 24.49 -0.73 -4.78
CA ASN A 61 23.34 -1.07 -3.95
C ASN A 61 22.52 0.15 -3.46
N ARG A 62 22.60 1.31 -4.12
CA ARG A 62 21.82 2.50 -3.74
C ARG A 62 20.31 2.23 -3.76
N TYR A 63 19.82 1.49 -4.75
CA TYR A 63 18.41 1.09 -4.84
C TYR A 63 17.97 0.23 -3.66
N LEU A 64 18.74 -0.82 -3.33
CA LEU A 64 18.45 -1.69 -2.19
C LEU A 64 18.46 -0.91 -0.87
N LYS A 65 19.45 -0.03 -0.66
CA LYS A 65 19.51 0.83 0.53
C LYS A 65 18.27 1.73 0.65
N ASN A 66 17.81 2.31 -0.45
CA ASN A 66 16.59 3.12 -0.47
C ASN A 66 15.34 2.30 -0.22
N PHE A 67 15.25 1.08 -0.77
CA PHE A 67 14.16 0.17 -0.50
C PHE A 67 14.08 -0.24 0.98
N MET A 68 15.23 -0.56 1.60
CA MET A 68 15.27 -0.88 3.03
C MET A 68 14.87 0.32 3.90
N ARG A 69 15.27 1.54 3.54
CA ARG A 69 14.78 2.77 4.23
C ARG A 69 13.28 2.97 4.08
N PHE A 70 12.73 2.62 2.92
CA PHE A 70 11.28 2.69 2.69
C PHE A 70 10.53 1.64 3.52
N ILE A 71 11.06 0.43 3.66
CA ILE A 71 10.45 -0.59 4.54
C ILE A 71 10.50 -0.16 6.01
N ASP A 72 11.65 0.35 6.46
CA ASP A 72 11.87 0.76 7.85
C ASP A 72 10.94 1.90 8.27
N SER A 73 10.82 2.93 7.42
CA SER A 73 9.96 4.07 7.70
C SER A 73 9.35 4.66 6.40
N PRO A 74 8.25 4.08 5.89
CA PRO A 74 7.69 4.44 4.59
C PRO A 74 7.18 5.88 4.54
N ILE A 75 6.54 6.35 5.62
CA ILE A 75 5.96 7.70 5.68
C ILE A 75 7.05 8.76 5.64
N ASN A 76 8.08 8.66 6.48
CA ASN A 76 9.17 9.63 6.50
C ASN A 76 9.94 9.62 5.17
N TYR A 77 10.17 8.43 4.60
CA TYR A 77 10.84 8.32 3.32
C TYR A 77 10.07 9.07 2.23
N VAL A 78 8.76 8.87 2.13
CA VAL A 78 7.89 9.57 1.15
C VAL A 78 7.86 11.08 1.45
N PHE A 79 7.74 11.49 2.71
CA PHE A 79 7.72 12.90 3.09
C PHE A 79 8.98 13.64 2.61
N TRP A 80 10.17 13.14 2.95
CA TRP A 80 11.42 13.80 2.55
C TRP A 80 11.68 13.76 1.05
N HIS A 81 11.26 12.71 0.34
CA HIS A 81 11.41 12.65 -1.11
C HIS A 81 10.41 13.54 -1.85
N THR A 82 9.26 13.83 -1.24
CA THR A 82 8.26 14.73 -1.83
C THR A 82 8.49 16.19 -1.44
N LEU A 83 9.09 16.48 -0.27
CA LEU A 83 9.28 17.84 0.26
C LEU A 83 9.84 18.88 -0.74
N PRO A 84 10.88 18.58 -1.56
CA PRO A 84 11.38 19.56 -2.53
C PRO A 84 10.33 19.98 -3.55
N TYR A 85 9.42 19.09 -3.93
CA TYR A 85 8.32 19.39 -4.85
C TYR A 85 7.25 20.28 -4.21
N TRP A 86 7.05 20.15 -2.90
CA TRP A 86 6.16 21.02 -2.12
C TRP A 86 6.75 22.41 -1.95
N GLN A 87 8.04 22.50 -1.61
CA GLN A 87 8.74 23.78 -1.36
C GLN A 87 9.03 24.59 -2.63
N THR A 88 9.36 23.93 -3.74
CA THR A 88 9.68 24.62 -5.01
C THR A 88 8.45 25.19 -5.73
N GLY A 89 7.24 25.03 -5.16
CA GLY A 89 6.01 25.54 -5.76
C GLY A 89 5.65 24.90 -7.11
N LYS A 90 6.36 23.86 -7.54
CA LYS A 90 5.96 23.03 -8.71
C LYS A 90 4.66 22.27 -8.44
N PHE A 91 4.28 22.18 -7.17
CA PHE A 91 2.96 21.75 -6.70
C PHE A 91 1.83 22.79 -6.87
N LYS A 92 2.00 23.83 -7.70
CA LYS A 92 0.92 24.76 -8.09
C LYS A 92 -0.27 24.07 -8.76
N PHE A 93 -0.12 22.82 -9.16
CA PHE A 93 -1.22 21.93 -9.57
C PHE A 93 -2.00 21.32 -8.41
N LEU A 94 -1.96 21.92 -7.21
CA LEU A 94 -2.64 21.43 -6.00
C LEU A 94 -4.06 20.92 -6.29
N ILE A 95 -4.88 21.67 -7.04
CA ILE A 95 -6.25 21.23 -7.37
C ILE A 95 -6.23 19.98 -8.25
N ALA A 96 -5.44 19.95 -9.33
CA ALA A 96 -5.34 18.78 -10.20
C ALA A 96 -4.75 17.56 -9.45
N TRP A 97 -3.77 17.78 -8.58
CA TRP A 97 -3.20 16.76 -7.70
C TRP A 97 -4.23 16.24 -6.70
N TRP A 98 -5.02 17.12 -6.07
CA TRP A 98 -6.11 16.75 -5.18
C TRP A 98 -7.18 15.95 -5.92
N MET A 99 -7.55 16.35 -7.14
CA MET A 99 -8.53 15.63 -7.97
C MET A 99 -8.01 14.25 -8.41
N VAL A 100 -6.74 14.15 -8.80
CA VAL A 100 -6.10 12.87 -9.15
C VAL A 100 -5.96 11.98 -7.92
N THR A 101 -5.63 12.55 -6.76
CA THR A 101 -5.50 11.80 -5.50
C THR A 101 -6.87 11.30 -5.06
N TYR A 102 -7.88 12.16 -5.04
CA TYR A 102 -9.23 11.80 -4.64
C TYR A 102 -9.87 10.80 -5.62
N GLY A 103 -9.76 11.07 -6.92
CA GLY A 103 -10.23 10.16 -7.97
C GLY A 103 -9.49 8.82 -7.95
N GLY A 104 -8.16 8.84 -7.76
CA GLY A 104 -7.34 7.65 -7.61
C GLY A 104 -7.74 6.83 -6.38
N VAL A 105 -7.90 7.46 -5.22
CA VAL A 105 -8.39 6.82 -3.99
C VAL A 105 -9.78 6.23 -4.20
N PHE A 106 -10.69 6.95 -4.87
CA PHE A 106 -12.03 6.47 -5.19
C PHE A 106 -11.99 5.21 -6.08
N ILE A 107 -11.20 5.22 -7.16
CA ILE A 107 -11.06 4.07 -8.07
C ILE A 107 -10.42 2.88 -7.35
N ILE A 108 -9.33 3.11 -6.61
CA ILE A 108 -8.61 2.05 -5.89
C ILE A 108 -9.51 1.46 -4.79
N SER A 109 -10.16 2.29 -3.99
CA SER A 109 -11.09 1.82 -2.96
C SER A 109 -12.30 1.10 -3.55
N GLY A 110 -12.83 1.57 -4.68
CA GLY A 110 -13.88 0.87 -5.43
C GLY A 110 -13.43 -0.52 -5.86
N ARG A 111 -12.23 -0.64 -6.45
CA ARG A 111 -11.65 -1.93 -6.86
C ARG A 111 -11.42 -2.87 -5.68
N LEU A 112 -10.89 -2.37 -4.57
CA LEU A 112 -10.69 -3.18 -3.36
C LEU A 112 -12.03 -3.67 -2.78
N ARG A 113 -13.06 -2.82 -2.80
CA ARG A 113 -14.41 -3.21 -2.37
C ARG A 113 -15.04 -4.27 -3.28
N THR A 114 -14.88 -4.16 -4.60
CA THR A 114 -15.38 -5.20 -5.51
C THR A 114 -14.64 -6.52 -5.36
N GLN A 115 -13.32 -6.47 -5.14
CA GLN A 115 -12.52 -7.66 -4.82
C GLN A 115 -12.94 -8.30 -3.49
N ALA A 116 -13.14 -7.49 -2.45
CA ALA A 116 -13.63 -7.98 -1.16
C ALA A 116 -15.03 -8.60 -1.29
N ALA A 117 -15.94 -7.97 -2.03
CA ALA A 117 -17.27 -8.52 -2.31
C ALA A 117 -17.20 -9.86 -3.08
N ALA A 118 -16.29 -9.99 -4.04
CA ALA A 118 -16.06 -11.24 -4.78
C ALA A 118 -15.44 -12.35 -3.92
N MET A 119 -14.61 -11.98 -2.92
CA MET A 119 -14.09 -12.91 -1.91
C MET A 119 -15.20 -13.35 -0.94
N ASP A 120 -15.99 -12.42 -0.40
CA ASP A 120 -17.16 -12.70 0.43
C ASP A 120 -18.17 -13.61 -0.28
N ALA A 121 -18.42 -13.37 -1.58
CA ALA A 121 -19.25 -14.23 -2.41
C ALA A 121 -18.62 -15.61 -2.63
N GLY A 122 -17.29 -15.70 -2.69
CA GLY A 122 -16.58 -16.98 -2.69
C GLY A 122 -16.78 -17.76 -1.40
N GLU A 123 -16.68 -17.10 -0.25
CA GLU A 123 -16.95 -17.70 1.06
C GLU A 123 -18.41 -18.17 1.19
N SER A 124 -19.38 -17.46 0.59
CA SER A 124 -20.77 -17.94 0.54
C SER A 124 -20.95 -19.16 -0.37
N THR A 125 -20.19 -19.27 -1.46
CA THR A 125 -20.13 -20.51 -2.26
C THR A 125 -19.56 -21.68 -1.45
N TYR A 126 -18.59 -21.45 -0.55
CA TYR A 126 -18.13 -22.48 0.40
C TYR A 126 -19.19 -22.85 1.46
N LYS A 127 -20.12 -21.96 1.80
CA LYS A 127 -21.36 -22.37 2.53
C LYS A 127 -22.31 -23.20 1.65
N GLY A 128 -22.17 -23.12 0.34
CA GLY A 128 -22.75 -24.09 -0.60
C GLY A 128 -22.10 -25.48 -0.49
N HIS A 129 -20.85 -25.61 -0.04
CA HIS A 129 -20.28 -26.94 0.26
C HIS A 129 -20.97 -27.60 1.47
N THR A 130 -21.44 -26.84 2.46
CA THR A 130 -22.36 -27.36 3.49
C THR A 130 -23.76 -27.69 2.95
N MET A 131 -24.14 -27.22 1.74
CA MET A 131 -25.38 -27.65 1.06
C MET A 131 -25.22 -28.98 0.32
N TRP A 132 -24.00 -29.47 0.08
CA TRP A 132 -23.80 -30.86 -0.37
C TRP A 132 -24.13 -31.86 0.74
N GLU A 133 -23.94 -31.47 2.00
CA GLU A 133 -24.27 -32.28 3.18
C GLU A 133 -25.77 -32.24 3.53
N PHE A 134 -26.48 -31.18 3.12
CA PHE A 134 -27.93 -31.02 3.24
C PHE A 134 -28.50 -30.51 1.92
N PRO A 135 -28.90 -31.40 0.98
CA PRO A 135 -29.38 -30.99 -0.33
C PRO A 135 -30.69 -30.22 -0.19
N VAL A 136 -30.59 -28.90 -0.23
CA VAL A 136 -31.72 -27.99 -0.44
C VAL A 136 -31.73 -27.67 -1.93
N GLU A 137 -32.75 -28.14 -2.65
CA GLU A 137 -32.83 -28.16 -4.12
C GLU A 137 -32.78 -26.77 -4.83
N THR A 138 -32.55 -25.66 -4.13
CA THR A 138 -32.93 -24.33 -4.66
C THR A 138 -31.85 -23.25 -4.72
N TYR A 139 -30.59 -23.47 -4.32
CA TYR A 139 -29.60 -22.38 -4.38
C TYR A 139 -28.23 -22.81 -4.91
N SER A 140 -28.08 -22.71 -6.23
CA SER A 140 -26.79 -22.69 -6.91
C SER A 140 -26.29 -21.23 -6.99
N GLN A 141 -25.52 -20.78 -5.99
CA GLN A 141 -24.69 -19.58 -6.15
C GLN A 141 -23.41 -19.94 -6.92
N SER A 142 -23.57 -20.29 -8.20
CA SER A 142 -22.43 -20.44 -9.11
C SER A 142 -21.85 -19.06 -9.45
N LYS A 143 -20.53 -18.91 -9.28
CA LYS A 143 -19.75 -17.71 -9.65
C LYS A 143 -19.75 -17.39 -11.15
N MET A 144 -20.33 -18.24 -11.97
CA MET A 144 -20.48 -17.96 -13.39
C MET A 144 -21.74 -17.13 -13.61
N MET A 145 -21.65 -16.14 -14.50
CA MET A 145 -22.80 -15.69 -15.28
C MET A 145 -23.40 -16.97 -15.89
N THR A 146 -24.34 -17.58 -15.17
CA THR A 146 -25.04 -18.76 -15.67
C THR A 146 -25.72 -18.32 -16.95
N PHE A 147 -25.47 -19.05 -18.04
CA PHE A 147 -26.09 -18.84 -19.35
C PHE A 147 -27.62 -19.07 -19.34
N TYR A 148 -28.22 -19.28 -18.17
CA TYR A 148 -29.63 -19.56 -17.95
C TYR A 148 -30.34 -18.37 -17.28
N PHE A 149 -31.66 -18.32 -17.41
CA PHE A 149 -32.55 -17.32 -16.81
C PHE A 149 -32.61 -17.44 -15.29
N HIS A 150 -31.54 -17.02 -14.62
CA HIS A 150 -31.54 -16.78 -13.19
C HIS A 150 -31.37 -15.29 -12.95
N ASP A 151 -32.09 -14.77 -11.96
CA ASP A 151 -31.90 -13.38 -11.52
C ASP A 151 -30.49 -13.25 -10.97
N HIS A 152 -29.62 -12.62 -11.75
CA HIS A 152 -28.27 -12.31 -11.33
C HIS A 152 -28.31 -11.21 -10.29
N GLU A 153 -27.82 -11.48 -9.08
CA GLU A 153 -27.54 -10.48 -8.06
C GLU A 153 -26.50 -9.42 -8.50
N TYR A 154 -26.11 -9.39 -9.78
CA TYR A 154 -25.33 -8.31 -10.38
C TYR A 154 -25.97 -6.93 -10.16
N ASN A 155 -27.31 -6.86 -10.07
CA ASN A 155 -28.01 -5.62 -9.70
C ASN A 155 -27.96 -5.31 -8.20
N GLY A 156 -27.71 -6.29 -7.34
CA GLY A 156 -27.45 -6.08 -5.91
C GLY A 156 -26.09 -5.41 -5.67
N ASP A 157 -25.07 -5.75 -6.46
CA ASP A 157 -23.74 -5.14 -6.35
C ASP A 157 -23.69 -3.69 -6.85
N LYS A 158 -24.48 -3.33 -7.87
CA LYS A 158 -24.73 -1.91 -8.22
C LYS A 158 -25.38 -1.16 -7.06
N GLY A 159 -26.24 -1.81 -6.29
CA GLY A 159 -26.85 -1.26 -5.08
C GLY A 159 -25.94 -1.18 -3.85
N LYS A 160 -24.83 -1.93 -3.83
CA LYS A 160 -23.76 -1.81 -2.80
C LYS A 160 -22.74 -0.72 -3.15
N ILE A 161 -22.51 -0.46 -4.44
CA ILE A 161 -21.66 0.65 -4.93
C ILE A 161 -22.43 1.99 -4.86
N SER A 162 -23.71 1.98 -5.25
CA SER A 162 -24.63 3.07 -5.00
C SER A 162 -25.13 2.96 -3.56
N GLN A 163 -24.45 3.60 -2.61
CA GLN A 163 -24.79 3.65 -1.17
C GLN A 163 -26.27 3.96 -0.83
N LYS A 164 -27.10 4.28 -1.83
CA LYS A 164 -28.54 4.53 -1.72
C LYS A 164 -29.44 3.30 -1.74
N ALA A 165 -29.04 2.16 -2.32
CA ALA A 165 -30.00 1.08 -2.61
C ALA A 165 -29.89 -0.14 -1.70
N ALA A 166 -28.69 -0.53 -1.26
CA ALA A 166 -28.55 -1.58 -0.25
C ALA A 166 -27.20 -1.42 0.46
N LEU A 167 -27.23 -0.99 1.73
CA LEU A 167 -26.05 -1.10 2.58
C LEU A 167 -25.62 -2.57 2.61
N PRO A 168 -24.31 -2.89 2.44
CA PRO A 168 -23.85 -4.26 2.58
C PRO A 168 -24.35 -4.78 3.91
N SER A 169 -25.03 -5.93 3.91
CA SER A 169 -25.66 -6.47 5.11
C SER A 169 -24.59 -6.62 6.19
N GLN A 170 -24.64 -5.75 7.20
CA GLN A 170 -23.67 -5.78 8.27
C GLN A 170 -23.88 -7.10 8.99
N LYS A 171 -22.92 -8.03 8.83
CA LYS A 171 -22.95 -9.36 9.46
C LYS A 171 -23.17 -9.25 11.00
N PHE A 172 -22.83 -8.12 11.60
CA PHE A 172 -23.05 -7.76 13.00
C PHE A 172 -24.52 -7.62 13.43
N CYS A 173 -25.48 -7.42 12.52
CA CYS A 173 -26.89 -7.22 12.90
C CYS A 173 -27.67 -8.52 13.13
N ARG A 174 -27.05 -9.69 12.99
CA ARG A 174 -27.67 -10.98 13.36
C ARG A 174 -27.50 -11.21 14.87
N LEU A 175 -28.20 -10.41 15.66
CA LEU A 175 -28.25 -10.59 17.10
C LEU A 175 -29.19 -11.75 17.45
N ASN A 176 -28.85 -12.49 18.51
CA ASN A 176 -29.79 -13.45 19.08
C ASN A 176 -31.06 -12.74 19.53
N ASN A 177 -32.21 -13.38 19.29
CA ASN A 177 -33.50 -12.82 19.65
C ASN A 177 -33.54 -12.51 21.16
N TYR A 178 -34.02 -11.31 21.54
CA TYR A 178 -34.15 -10.85 22.92
C TYR A 178 -35.02 -11.78 23.78
N VAL A 179 -35.86 -12.61 23.15
CA VAL A 179 -36.64 -13.66 23.83
C VAL A 179 -35.76 -14.68 24.55
N ARG A 180 -34.52 -14.92 24.09
CA ARG A 180 -33.55 -15.76 24.81
C ARG A 180 -33.36 -15.30 26.26
N ASP A 181 -33.37 -14.00 26.50
CA ASP A 181 -33.11 -13.45 27.83
C ASP A 181 -34.30 -13.69 28.78
N GLN A 182 -35.49 -14.03 28.26
CA GLN A 182 -36.61 -14.48 29.09
C GLN A 182 -36.34 -15.82 29.78
N ASN A 183 -35.40 -16.63 29.27
CA ASN A 183 -34.99 -17.87 29.95
C ASN A 183 -34.34 -17.60 31.31
N PHE A 184 -33.80 -16.39 31.55
CA PHE A 184 -33.24 -16.03 32.87
C PHE A 184 -34.26 -16.09 34.01
N ARG A 185 -35.55 -15.91 33.72
CA ARG A 185 -36.64 -16.03 34.71
C ARG A 185 -36.68 -17.40 35.39
N LYS A 186 -36.37 -18.47 34.65
CA LYS A 186 -36.34 -19.84 35.19
C LYS A 186 -35.23 -20.01 36.21
N TYR A 187 -34.08 -19.40 35.97
CA TYR A 187 -32.94 -19.46 36.90
C TYR A 187 -33.20 -18.65 38.18
N PHE A 188 -33.86 -17.49 38.08
CA PHE A 188 -34.27 -16.71 39.24
C PHE A 188 -35.29 -17.44 40.11
N ALA A 189 -36.34 -18.02 39.50
CA ALA A 189 -37.33 -18.82 40.21
C ALA A 189 -36.71 -20.06 40.88
N HIS A 190 -35.70 -20.67 40.25
CA HIS A 190 -34.99 -21.80 40.82
C HIS A 190 -34.10 -21.40 42.01
N ARG A 191 -33.45 -20.22 41.98
CA ARG A 191 -32.67 -19.69 43.11
C ARG A 191 -33.55 -19.36 44.31
N GLU A 192 -34.71 -18.75 44.07
CA GLU A 192 -35.68 -18.42 45.11
C GLU A 192 -36.18 -19.67 45.85
N ARG A 193 -36.48 -20.75 45.12
CA ARG A 193 -36.86 -22.06 45.70
C ARG A 193 -35.78 -22.69 46.57
N ARG A 194 -34.51 -22.33 46.38
CA ARG A 194 -33.37 -22.84 47.15
C ARG A 194 -32.91 -21.87 48.24
N GLU A 195 -33.69 -20.83 48.52
CA GLU A 195 -33.37 -19.79 49.50
C GLU A 195 -32.02 -19.10 49.21
N VAL A 196 -31.68 -19.00 47.92
CA VAL A 196 -30.48 -18.30 47.45
C VAL A 196 -30.91 -16.97 46.85
N ASP A 197 -30.14 -15.90 47.11
CA ASP A 197 -30.37 -14.59 46.49
C ASP A 197 -30.36 -14.72 44.95
N PRO A 198 -31.44 -14.34 44.26
CA PRO A 198 -31.55 -14.47 42.81
C PRO A 198 -30.50 -13.66 42.05
N PHE A 199 -29.96 -12.58 42.60
CA PHE A 199 -28.99 -11.72 41.90
C PHE A 199 -27.54 -12.11 42.21
N THR A 200 -27.21 -12.29 43.48
CA THR A 200 -25.83 -12.54 43.91
C THR A 200 -25.46 -14.03 43.98
N GLY A 201 -26.46 -14.93 44.06
CA GLY A 201 -26.23 -16.36 44.23
C GLY A 201 -25.75 -16.76 45.63
N ALA A 202 -25.77 -15.84 46.61
CA ALA A 202 -25.42 -16.14 47.99
C ALA A 202 -26.61 -16.78 48.73
N PRO A 203 -26.38 -17.75 49.64
CA PRO A 203 -27.44 -18.27 50.50
C PRO A 203 -28.03 -17.13 51.35
N LYS A 204 -29.36 -17.06 51.43
CA LYS A 204 -30.03 -16.14 52.36
C LYS A 204 -29.72 -16.61 53.79
N LYS A 205 -29.19 -15.69 54.60
CA LYS A 205 -29.00 -15.90 56.04
C LYS A 205 -30.32 -15.82 56.78
#